data_AF-A0A7K2QE18-F1
#
_entry.id   AF-A0A7K2QE18-F1
#
_cell.length_a   1.000
_cell.length_b   1.000
_cell.length_c   1.000
_cell.angle_alpha   90.00
_cell.angle_beta   90.00
_cell.angle_gamma   90.00
#
_symmetry.space_group_name_H-M   'P 1'
#
loop_
_entity.id
_entity.type
_entity.pdbx_description
1 polymer ?
#
loop_
_entity_poly.entity_id
_entity_poly.type
_entity_poly.pdbx_seq_one_letter_code
_entity_poly.pdbx_strand_id
1 'polypeptide(L)'
;MARIGRGRLLMALLLFAGVVGLLGLLGLFAGEGGLGAVVVALAATVAVGAAALAARLVRPVPPHRIRTAIRDREQRTAFLPQRDPDASGRSRPRAPGRLVLTAA
;
A
#
# COMPACT_ATOMS: atom_id res chain seq x y z
N MET A 1 4.83 -2.94 3.53
CA MET A 1 3.55 -2.20 3.57
C MET A 1 2.54 -3.02 4.35
N ALA A 2 2.29 -2.66 5.62
CA ALA A 2 1.36 -3.37 6.48
C ALA A 2 -0.05 -3.25 5.89
N ARG A 3 -0.60 -4.35 5.38
CA ARG A 3 -1.98 -4.43 4.90
C ARG A 3 -2.86 -4.33 6.14
N ILE A 4 -3.29 -3.12 6.51
CA ILE A 4 -4.24 -2.91 7.60
C ILE A 4 -5.45 -3.77 7.27
N GLY A 5 -5.68 -4.81 8.08
CA GLY A 5 -6.79 -5.74 7.87
C GLY A 5 -8.11 -4.96 7.92
N ARG A 6 -9.07 -5.33 7.07
CA ARG A 6 -10.39 -4.67 7.03
C ARG A 6 -11.03 -4.56 8.42
N GLY A 7 -10.84 -5.56 9.29
CA GLY A 7 -11.29 -5.52 10.68
C GLY A 7 -10.61 -4.43 11.54
N ARG A 8 -9.31 -4.19 11.37
CA ARG A 8 -8.59 -3.11 12.08
C ARG A 8 -9.05 -1.74 11.62
N LEU A 9 -9.38 -1.59 10.34
CA LEU A 9 -9.88 -0.35 9.76
C LEU A 9 -11.31 -0.05 10.23
N LEU A 10 -12.17 -1.07 10.28
CA LEU A 10 -13.51 -0.96 10.85
C LEU A 10 -13.47 -0.62 12.34
N MET A 11 -12.59 -1.25 13.12
CA MET A 11 -12.43 -0.93 14.54
C MET A 11 -11.94 0.50 14.75
N ALA A 12 -10.98 0.98 13.95
CA ALA A 12 -10.52 2.36 14.02
C ALA A 12 -11.63 3.37 13.68
N LEU A 13 -12.45 3.07 12.66
CA LEU A 13 -13.61 3.90 12.28
C LEU A 13 -14.67 3.94 13.37
N LEU A 14 -14.99 2.80 13.99
CA LEU A 14 -15.97 2.72 15.08
C LEU A 14 -15.49 3.47 16.32
N LEU A 15 -14.22 3.33 16.70
CA LEU A 15 -13.62 4.08 17.80
C LEU A 15 -13.65 5.57 17.53
N PHE A 16 -13.27 5.99 16.33
CA PHE A 16 -13.30 7.40 15.94
C PHE A 16 -14.73 7.98 15.98
N ALA A 17 -15.71 7.28 15.41
CA ALA A 17 -17.11 7.69 15.46
C ALA A 17 -17.64 7.77 16.89
N GLY A 18 -17.25 6.83 17.76
CA GLY A 18 -17.61 6.84 19.18
C GLY A 18 -17.04 8.05 19.93
N VAL A 19 -15.75 8.36 19.73
CA VAL A 19 -15.10 9.53 20.35
C VAL A 19 -15.74 10.84 19.88
N VAL A 20 -15.99 10.97 18.58
CA VAL A 20 -16.63 12.15 18.00
C VAL A 20 -18.07 12.32 18.52
N GLY A 21 -18.84 11.24 18.58
CA GLY A 21 -20.20 11.25 19.11
C GLY A 21 -20.24 11.62 20.60
N LEU A 22 -19.32 11.08 21.40
CA LEU A 22 -19.19 11.42 22.82
C LEU A 22 -18.85 12.90 23.02
N LEU A 23 -17.91 13.43 22.23
CA LEU A 23 -17.51 14.84 22.30
C LEU A 23 -18.65 15.79 21.90
N GLY A 24 -19.41 15.43 20.85
CA GLY A 24 -20.58 16.20 20.42
C GLY A 24 -21.71 16.18 21.46
N LEU A 25 -21.95 15.03 22.10
CA LEU A 25 -22.91 14.90 23.20
C LEU A 25 -22.50 15.77 24.39
N LEU A 26 -21.23 15.72 24.80
CA LEU A 26 -20.69 16.58 25.85
C LEU A 26 -20.83 18.07 25.50
N GLY A 27 -20.58 18.42 24.24
CA GLY A 27 -20.77 19.76 23.72
C GLY A 27 -22.21 20.25 23.85
N LEU A 28 -23.20 19.40 23.55
CA LEU A 28 -24.62 19.76 23.67
C LEU A 28 -25.02 20.17 25.10
N PHE A 29 -24.40 19.56 26.11
CA PHE A 29 -24.64 19.89 27.52
C PHE A 29 -23.80 21.06 28.04
N ALA A 30 -22.83 21.57 27.25
CA ALA A 30 -21.85 22.57 27.69
C ALA A 30 -22.21 24.04 27.37
N GLY A 31 -23.39 24.32 26.79
CA GLY A 31 -23.84 25.69 26.49
C GLY A 31 -23.14 26.29 25.26
N GLU A 32 -22.78 27.58 25.28
CA GLU A 32 -22.22 28.32 24.12
C GLU A 32 -20.92 27.70 23.56
N GLY A 33 -20.11 27.04 24.40
CA GLY A 33 -18.94 26.26 23.96
C GLY A 33 -19.26 24.98 23.19
N GLY A 34 -20.52 24.54 23.23
CA GLY A 34 -21.03 23.33 22.60
C GLY A 34 -21.10 23.39 21.08
N LEU A 35 -21.41 24.56 20.52
CA LEU A 35 -21.45 24.74 19.06
C LEU A 35 -20.08 24.50 18.43
N GLY A 36 -19.00 24.95 19.08
CA GLY A 36 -17.64 24.67 18.64
C GLY A 36 -17.32 23.18 18.65
N ALA A 37 -17.74 22.46 19.69
CA ALA A 37 -17.56 21.01 19.79
C ALA A 37 -18.31 20.26 18.67
N VAL A 38 -19.54 20.68 18.34
CA VAL A 38 -20.33 20.08 17.25
C VAL A 38 -19.69 20.33 15.88
N VAL A 39 -19.20 21.55 15.62
CA VAL A 39 -18.51 21.88 14.36
C VAL A 39 -17.23 21.07 14.19
N VAL A 40 -16.42 20.96 15.25
CA VAL A 40 -15.20 20.15 15.25
C VAL A 40 -15.52 18.66 15.03
N ALA A 41 -16.54 18.14 15.71
CA ALA A 41 -17.02 16.77 15.54
C ALA A 41 -17.46 16.46 14.10
N LEU A 42 -18.21 17.38 13.48
CA LEU A 42 -18.65 17.27 12.10
C LEU A 42 -17.46 17.28 11.14
N ALA A 43 -16.55 18.25 11.28
CA ALA A 43 -15.36 18.37 10.45
C ALA A 43 -14.47 17.12 10.53
N ALA A 44 -14.30 16.58 11.74
CA ALA A 44 -13.54 15.36 11.98
C ALA A 44 -14.18 14.14 11.28
N THR A 45 -15.52 14.03 11.32
CA THR A 45 -16.26 12.96 10.65
C THR A 45 -16.13 13.04 9.13
N VAL A 46 -16.24 14.25 8.56
CA VAL A 46 -16.06 14.47 7.12
C VAL A 46 -14.64 14.12 6.68
N ALA A 47 -13.62 14.54 7.44
CA ALA A 47 -12.22 14.26 7.12
C ALA A 47 -11.93 12.74 7.11
N VAL A 48 -12.42 12.01 8.11
CA VAL A 48 -12.24 10.55 8.17
C VAL A 48 -13.05 9.84 7.09
N GLY A 49 -14.27 10.30 6.82
CA GLY A 49 -15.10 9.79 5.71
C GLY A 49 -14.41 9.96 4.35
N ALA A 50 -13.85 11.14 4.09
CA ALA A 50 -13.10 11.44 2.87
C ALA A 50 -11.84 10.57 2.74
N ALA A 51 -11.07 10.41 3.82
CA ALA A 51 -9.87 9.57 3.82
C ALA A 51 -10.22 8.08 3.57
N ALA A 52 -11.28 7.58 4.19
CA ALA A 52 -11.75 6.22 3.99
C ALA A 52 -12.24 6.01 2.54
N LEU A 53 -12.97 6.97 1.97
CA LEU A 53 -13.42 6.92 0.59
C LEU A 53 -12.23 6.93 -0.38
N ALA A 54 -11.28 7.84 -0.19
CA ALA A 54 -10.05 7.91 -0.98
C ALA A 54 -9.26 6.61 -0.94
N ALA A 55 -9.13 5.98 0.24
CA ALA A 55 -8.46 4.69 0.39
C ALA A 55 -9.17 3.55 -0.35
N ARG A 56 -10.51 3.58 -0.45
CA ARG A 56 -11.28 2.57 -1.21
C ARG A 56 -11.21 2.77 -2.72
N LEU A 57 -10.99 3.99 -3.18
CA LEU A 57 -10.82 4.31 -4.61
C LEU A 57 -9.47 3.85 -5.17
N VAL A 58 -8.49 3.52 -4.31
CA VAL A 58 -7.20 2.98 -4.75
C VAL A 58 -7.42 1.60 -5.39
N ARG A 59 -7.21 1.54 -6.70
CA ARG A 59 -7.35 0.29 -7.47
C ARG A 59 -6.25 -0.70 -7.06
N PRO A 60 -6.58 -1.96 -6.75
CA PRO A 60 -5.57 -2.97 -6.45
C PRO A 60 -4.67 -3.19 -7.68
N VAL A 61 -3.36 -2.98 -7.51
CA VAL A 61 -2.38 -3.29 -8.56
C VAL A 61 -2.17 -4.80 -8.60
N PRO A 62 -2.36 -5.46 -9.76
CA PRO A 62 -2.08 -6.89 -9.88
C PRO A 62 -0.61 -7.18 -9.53
N PRO A 63 -0.33 -8.27 -8.78
CA PRO A 63 1.02 -8.56 -8.32
C PRO A 63 2.02 -8.75 -9.48
N HIS A 64 1.55 -9.20 -10.65
CA HIS A 64 2.40 -9.31 -11.84
C HIS A 64 2.91 -7.95 -12.32
N ARG A 65 2.10 -6.87 -12.23
CA ARG A 65 2.52 -5.52 -12.64
C ARG A 65 3.63 -4.96 -11.77
N ILE A 66 3.60 -5.28 -10.47
CA ILE A 66 4.66 -4.89 -9.54
C ILE A 66 5.95 -5.62 -9.93
N ARG A 67 5.88 -6.93 -10.19
CA ARG A 67 7.04 -7.72 -10.59
C ARG A 67 7.61 -7.27 -11.94
N THR A 68 6.77 -6.97 -12.92
CA THR A 68 7.22 -6.47 -14.22
C THR A 68 7.82 -5.07 -14.09
N ALA A 69 7.25 -4.19 -13.27
CA ALA A 69 7.81 -2.86 -13.04
C ALA A 69 9.16 -2.91 -12.31
N ILE A 70 9.33 -3.83 -11.36
CA ILE A 70 10.62 -4.07 -10.70
C ILE A 70 11.63 -4.58 -11.72
N ARG A 71 11.27 -5.59 -12.53
CA ARG A 71 12.15 -6.16 -13.55
C ARG A 71 12.54 -5.15 -14.64
N ASP A 72 11.60 -4.32 -15.07
CA ASP A 72 11.80 -3.24 -16.04
C ASP A 72 12.69 -2.13 -15.46
N ARG A 73 12.51 -1.80 -14.17
CA ARG A 73 13.41 -0.89 -13.45
C ARG A 73 14.81 -1.48 -13.32
N GLU A 74 14.93 -2.76 -12.95
CA GLU A 74 16.20 -3.48 -12.91
C GLU A 74 16.87 -3.45 -14.28
N GLN A 75 16.19 -3.76 -15.38
CA GLN A 75 16.79 -3.66 -16.72
C GLN A 75 17.29 -2.24 -17.06
N ARG A 76 16.54 -1.21 -16.67
CA ARG A 76 16.91 0.19 -16.93
C ARG A 76 18.02 0.71 -16.02
N THR A 77 18.15 0.19 -14.80
CA THR A 77 19.09 0.72 -13.79
C THR A 77 20.21 -0.24 -13.40
N ALA A 78 20.14 -1.50 -13.82
CA ALA A 78 21.17 -2.49 -13.56
C ALA A 78 22.33 -2.31 -14.53
N PHE A 79 23.06 -1.22 -14.36
CA PHE A 79 24.50 -1.26 -14.55
C PHE A 79 25.15 -1.76 -13.25
N LEU A 80 24.89 -3.03 -12.93
CA LEU A 80 25.84 -3.82 -12.15
C LEU A 80 26.83 -4.37 -13.17
N PRO A 81 28.15 -4.24 -12.98
CA PRO A 81 29.12 -4.94 -13.82
C PRO A 81 28.74 -6.42 -13.80
N GLN A 82 28.10 -6.89 -14.87
CA GLN A 82 27.86 -8.31 -15.03
C GLN A 82 29.25 -8.93 -15.00
N ARG A 83 29.47 -9.82 -14.03
CA ARG A 83 30.69 -10.62 -13.96
C ARG A 83 30.79 -11.33 -15.29
N ASP A 84 31.77 -10.92 -16.10
CA ASP A 84 32.02 -11.54 -17.39
C ASP A 84 32.13 -13.07 -17.18
N PRO A 85 31.18 -13.85 -17.74
CA PRO A 85 31.19 -15.30 -17.58
C PRO A 85 32.44 -15.92 -18.22
N ASP A 86 33.13 -15.19 -19.09
CA ASP A 86 34.35 -15.58 -19.76
C ASP A 86 35.63 -15.00 -19.12
N ALA A 87 35.51 -14.30 -17.99
CA ALA A 87 36.67 -13.78 -17.26
C ALA A 87 37.68 -14.89 -16.91
N SER A 88 38.96 -14.64 -17.17
CA SER A 88 40.05 -15.60 -16.92
C SER A 88 40.04 -16.10 -15.47
N GLY A 89 40.13 -17.41 -15.27
CA GLY A 89 40.15 -18.03 -13.94
C GLY A 89 38.78 -18.50 -13.42
N ARG A 90 37.72 -18.41 -14.22
CA ARG A 90 36.42 -19.03 -13.92
C ARG A 90 36.11 -20.18 -14.86
N SER A 91 35.52 -21.25 -14.33
CA SER A 91 34.92 -22.27 -15.18
C SER A 91 33.80 -21.63 -15.98
N ARG A 92 33.94 -21.62 -17.31
CA ARG A 92 32.85 -21.20 -18.20
C ARG A 92 31.60 -22.01 -17.84
N PRO A 93 30.41 -21.39 -17.77
CA PRO A 93 29.16 -22.13 -17.73
C PRO A 93 29.18 -23.10 -18.90
N ARG A 94 29.22 -24.40 -18.62
CA ARG A 94 29.23 -25.40 -19.69
C ARG A 94 27.91 -25.22 -20.45
N ALA A 95 28.00 -25.01 -21.76
CA ALA A 95 26.81 -25.00 -22.62
C ALA A 95 25.94 -26.22 -22.27
N PRO A 96 24.60 -26.09 -22.23
CA PRO A 96 23.72 -27.21 -21.92
C PRO A 96 24.13 -28.42 -22.75
N GLY A 97 24.73 -29.41 -22.09
CA GLY A 97 25.35 -30.55 -22.72
C GLY A 97 24.28 -31.53 -23.12
N ARG A 98 23.58 -31.24 -24.22
CA ARG A 98 22.78 -32.11 -25.10
C ARG A 98 21.71 -31.24 -25.76
N LEU A 99 21.69 -31.24 -27.10
CA LEU A 99 20.58 -30.69 -27.85
C LEU A 99 19.33 -31.50 -27.50
N VAL A 100 18.36 -30.86 -26.84
CA VAL A 100 17.04 -31.44 -26.64
C VAL A 100 16.32 -31.35 -27.99
N LEU A 101 16.01 -32.51 -28.59
CA LEU A 101 15.14 -32.60 -29.75
C LEU A 101 13.81 -31.92 -29.39
N THR A 102 13.57 -30.74 -29.96
CA THR A 102 12.27 -30.10 -29.87
C THR A 102 11.42 -30.71 -30.98
N ALA A 103 10.29 -31.31 -30.61
CA ALA A 103 9.36 -31.93 -31.56
C ALA A 103 8.86 -30.88 -32.57
N ALA A 104 8.83 -31.27 -33.84
CA ALA A 104 8.24 -30.50 -34.94
C ALA A 104 6.72 -30.73 -35.00
#